data_AF-A0A812KQV0-F1
#
_entry.id   AF-A0A812KQV0-F1
#
_cell.length_a   1.000
_cell.length_b   1.000
_cell.length_c   1.000
_cell.angle_alpha   90.00
_cell.angle_beta   90.00
_cell.angle_gamma   90.00
#
_symmetry.space_group_name_H-M   'P 1'
#
loop_
_entity.id
_entity.type
_entity.pdbx_description
1 polymer ?
#
loop_
_entity_poly.entity_id
_entity_poly.type
_entity_poly.pdbx_seq_one_letter_code
_entity_poly.pdbx_strand_id
1 'polypeptide(L)'
;DEDFELPVYQPGILLCMLCIILWSLCVYKEFRQIWLQLEAVARIPKSRKTIFRDNCFVCMSWFRFCLLLITYIARVVIASSLLVGGILWLARTTSIEELMLNAVALNAVLDVDEFLFAGMTPIRIQHAIQNQKPMRVKYGRRRSQCESSMHFAALLALVLTCYFVLPGPLSEIMLAVKTEMCGGIQTFVVAYNSDTQITIGLATNPSRDSGELSVIESAVQTHKDLGNSRLLRLVCGETCGCVDPFSIAWFKVEGSGCSSACLELGQASLQNRSCEDSPVDDSWRAFWDLYPAAMSTFFGNDVDDTQVFQDINRTLTALKQIGCPALSQFPSDFLTGAVWCDGKPGLLRPLTSVCPQACGCENPSPQPSAYCPQSCSAGNRQPPP
;
A
#
# COMPACT_ATOMS: atom_id res chain seq x y z
N ASP A 1 -22.42 -12.27 11.26
CA ASP A 1 -22.73 -12.43 9.83
C ASP A 1 -22.98 -11.12 9.09
N GLU A 2 -23.46 -10.04 9.72
CA GLU A 2 -23.69 -8.75 9.03
C GLU A 2 -22.39 -7.96 8.69
N ASP A 3 -21.23 -8.30 9.29
CA ASP A 3 -19.96 -7.61 9.04
C ASP A 3 -19.23 -8.00 7.72
N PHE A 4 -19.81 -8.91 6.93
CA PHE A 4 -19.24 -9.37 5.66
C PHE A 4 -19.96 -8.84 4.42
N GLU A 5 -20.95 -7.96 4.57
CA GLU A 5 -21.57 -7.33 3.40
C GLU A 5 -20.53 -6.45 2.68
N LEU A 6 -20.29 -6.78 1.41
CA LEU A 6 -19.42 -5.99 0.55
C LEU A 6 -19.99 -4.56 0.48
N PRO A 7 -19.25 -3.53 0.93
CA PRO A 7 -19.68 -2.17 0.65
C PRO A 7 -19.76 -2.03 -0.87
N VAL A 8 -20.92 -1.56 -1.36
CA VAL A 8 -21.18 -1.30 -2.79
C VAL A 8 -20.05 -0.43 -3.41
N TYR A 9 -19.34 0.32 -2.57
CA TYR A 9 -18.19 1.14 -2.91
C TYR A 9 -16.89 0.59 -2.31
N GLN A 10 -16.08 -0.05 -3.13
CA GLN A 10 -14.67 -0.33 -2.83
C GLN A 10 -13.79 0.71 -3.55
N PRO A 11 -13.19 1.68 -2.83
CA PRO A 11 -12.45 2.78 -3.46
C PRO A 11 -11.26 2.30 -4.30
N GLY A 12 -10.64 1.18 -3.93
CA GLY A 12 -9.54 0.58 -4.69
C GLY A 12 -9.95 0.12 -6.10
N ILE A 13 -11.14 -0.47 -6.26
CA ILE A 13 -11.63 -0.90 -7.58
C ILE A 13 -11.88 0.32 -8.47
N LEU A 14 -12.53 1.36 -7.93
CA LEU A 14 -12.80 2.58 -8.69
C LEU A 14 -11.52 3.25 -9.17
N LEU A 15 -10.51 3.34 -8.31
CA LEU A 15 -9.21 3.90 -8.68
C LEU A 15 -8.51 3.06 -9.76
N CYS A 16 -8.52 1.73 -9.61
CA CYS A 16 -7.96 0.82 -10.61
C CYS A 16 -8.65 0.99 -11.98
N MET A 17 -9.99 1.04 -12.00
CA MET A 17 -10.76 1.26 -13.22
C MET A 17 -10.46 2.62 -13.86
N LEU A 18 -10.29 3.68 -13.05
CA LEU A 18 -9.91 5.01 -13.54
C LEU A 18 -8.52 4.98 -14.18
N CYS A 19 -7.54 4.32 -13.56
CA CYS A 19 -6.20 4.16 -14.13
C CYS A 19 -6.21 3.35 -15.43
N ILE A 20 -7.01 2.28 -15.52
CA ILE A 20 -7.21 1.51 -16.76
C ILE A 20 -7.84 2.37 -17.86
N ILE A 21 -8.82 3.22 -17.53
CA ILE A 21 -9.44 4.15 -18.48
C ILE A 21 -8.41 5.15 -19.00
N LEU A 22 -7.66 5.80 -18.10
CA LEU A 22 -6.61 6.77 -18.48
C LEU A 22 -5.54 6.12 -19.35
N TRP A 23 -5.02 4.96 -18.95
CA TRP A 23 -4.06 4.19 -19.74
C TRP A 23 -4.60 3.84 -21.13
N SER A 24 -5.84 3.34 -21.19
CA SER A 24 -6.48 2.99 -22.46
C SER A 24 -6.62 4.22 -23.36
N LEU A 25 -7.01 5.38 -22.83
CA LEU A 25 -7.11 6.63 -23.57
C LEU A 25 -5.76 7.07 -24.15
N CYS A 26 -4.66 6.92 -23.39
CA CYS A 26 -3.31 7.22 -23.87
C CYS A 26 -2.93 6.32 -25.06
N VAL A 27 -3.19 5.01 -24.99
CA VAL A 27 -2.90 4.11 -26.12
C VAL A 27 -3.87 4.35 -27.30
N TYR A 28 -5.14 4.70 -27.04
CA TYR A 28 -6.10 5.05 -28.09
C TYR A 28 -5.70 6.29 -28.89
N LYS A 29 -5.06 7.27 -28.25
CA LYS A 29 -4.45 8.42 -28.94
C LYS A 29 -3.46 7.95 -30.01
N GLU A 30 -2.61 6.97 -29.68
CA GLU A 30 -1.65 6.40 -30.62
C GLU A 30 -2.31 5.60 -31.74
N PHE A 31 -3.32 4.78 -31.45
CA PHE A 31 -4.08 4.09 -32.51
C PHE A 31 -4.73 5.07 -33.49
N ARG A 32 -5.29 6.16 -32.99
CA ARG A 32 -5.89 7.20 -33.82
C ARG A 32 -4.83 7.87 -34.72
N GLN A 33 -3.66 8.17 -34.18
CA GLN A 33 -2.54 8.71 -34.92
C GLN A 33 -2.07 7.76 -36.04
N ILE A 34 -1.93 6.47 -35.73
CA ILE A 34 -1.56 5.44 -36.73
C ILE A 34 -2.61 5.35 -37.83
N TRP A 35 -3.90 5.35 -37.48
CA TRP A 35 -4.99 5.24 -38.45
C TRP A 35 -5.04 6.44 -39.40
N LEU A 36 -4.89 7.65 -38.85
CA LEU A 36 -4.79 8.89 -39.62
C LEU A 36 -3.63 8.86 -40.62
N GLN A 37 -2.45 8.41 -40.18
CA GLN A 37 -1.26 8.29 -41.02
C GLN A 37 -1.45 7.23 -42.11
N LEU A 38 -2.03 6.08 -41.76
CA LEU A 38 -2.33 5.02 -42.70
C LEU A 38 -3.33 5.46 -43.78
N GLU A 39 -4.39 6.20 -43.39
CA GLU A 39 -5.35 6.77 -44.34
C GLU A 39 -4.67 7.77 -45.29
N ALA A 40 -3.85 8.66 -44.75
CA ALA A 40 -3.12 9.63 -45.55
C ALA A 40 -2.23 8.93 -46.59
N VAL A 41 -1.51 7.87 -46.20
CA VAL A 41 -0.66 7.07 -47.09
C VAL A 41 -1.50 6.28 -48.11
N ALA A 42 -2.65 5.75 -47.73
CA ALA A 42 -3.54 5.00 -48.62
C ALA A 42 -4.13 5.85 -49.75
N ARG A 43 -4.26 7.18 -49.56
CA ARG A 43 -4.75 8.12 -50.57
C ARG A 43 -3.68 8.50 -51.62
N ILE A 44 -2.40 8.23 -51.37
CA ILE A 44 -1.32 8.57 -52.33
C ILE A 44 -1.36 7.58 -53.50
N PRO A 45 -1.41 8.04 -54.77
CA PRO A 45 -1.46 7.14 -55.91
C PRO A 45 -0.16 6.33 -56.04
N LYS A 46 -0.32 5.05 -56.42
CA LYS A 46 0.77 4.08 -56.51
C LYS A 46 1.32 4.05 -57.94
N SER A 47 2.64 4.17 -58.09
CA SER A 47 3.36 4.07 -59.38
C SER A 47 4.54 3.10 -59.26
N ARG A 48 5.26 2.82 -60.35
CA ARG A 48 6.50 2.01 -60.29
C ARG A 48 7.68 2.80 -59.72
N LYS A 49 7.73 4.11 -59.96
CA LYS A 49 8.78 5.01 -59.46
C LYS A 49 8.17 6.06 -58.55
N THR A 50 8.87 6.39 -57.46
CA THR A 50 8.49 7.48 -56.56
C THR A 50 8.82 8.82 -57.19
N ILE A 51 7.84 9.70 -57.29
CA ILE A 51 8.02 11.04 -57.84
C ILE A 51 7.77 12.05 -56.72
N PHE A 52 8.82 12.79 -56.36
CA PHE A 52 8.79 13.87 -55.39
C PHE A 52 8.95 15.20 -56.15
N ARG A 53 7.94 16.08 -56.09
CA ARG A 53 7.95 17.41 -56.74
C ARG A 53 7.38 18.43 -55.76
N ASP A 54 7.99 19.61 -55.70
CA ASP A 54 7.51 20.77 -54.92
C ASP A 54 7.28 20.50 -53.43
N ASN A 55 8.16 19.70 -52.83
CA ASN A 55 8.07 19.20 -51.44
C ASN A 55 6.81 18.36 -51.15
N CYS A 56 6.22 17.75 -52.19
CA CYS A 56 5.07 16.86 -52.10
C CYS A 56 5.35 15.51 -52.79
N PHE A 57 4.81 14.44 -52.21
CA PHE A 57 4.77 13.12 -52.84
C PHE A 57 3.63 13.08 -53.86
N VAL A 58 3.96 13.04 -55.15
CA VAL A 58 2.95 12.93 -56.22
C VAL A 58 2.52 11.48 -56.37
N CYS A 59 3.48 10.55 -56.47
CA CYS A 59 3.25 9.12 -56.58
C CYS A 59 4.27 8.34 -55.75
N MET A 60 3.86 7.21 -55.18
CA MET A 60 4.71 6.36 -54.36
C MET A 60 4.91 4.97 -55.00
N SER A 61 6.13 4.41 -54.91
CA SER A 61 6.41 3.06 -55.41
C SER A 61 5.70 2.00 -54.57
N TRP A 62 5.21 0.93 -55.20
CA TRP A 62 4.62 -0.21 -54.50
C TRP A 62 5.51 -0.80 -53.39
N PHE A 63 6.82 -0.92 -53.64
CA PHE A 63 7.75 -1.45 -52.64
C PHE A 63 7.79 -0.59 -51.36
N ARG A 64 7.97 0.73 -51.49
CA ARG A 64 7.91 1.65 -50.33
C ARG A 64 6.55 1.64 -49.64
N PHE A 65 5.45 1.48 -50.40
CA PHE A 65 4.12 1.41 -49.82
C PHE A 65 3.96 0.16 -48.95
N CYS A 66 4.46 -0.98 -49.44
CA CYS A 66 4.50 -2.22 -48.67
C CYS A 66 5.35 -2.07 -47.39
N LEU A 67 6.55 -1.47 -47.49
CA LEU A 67 7.39 -1.21 -46.33
C LEU A 67 6.70 -0.30 -45.29
N LEU A 68 6.07 0.80 -45.73
CA LEU A 68 5.32 1.66 -44.82
C LEU A 68 4.15 0.91 -44.17
N LEU A 69 3.42 0.11 -44.93
CA LEU A 69 2.33 -0.70 -44.40
C LEU A 69 2.82 -1.69 -43.33
N ILE A 70 3.94 -2.37 -43.57
CA ILE A 70 4.57 -3.26 -42.59
C ILE A 70 4.95 -2.50 -41.32
N THR A 71 5.53 -1.29 -41.43
CA THR A 71 5.87 -0.48 -40.26
C THR A 71 4.63 -0.05 -39.46
N TYR A 72 3.51 0.28 -40.12
CA TYR A 72 2.27 0.60 -39.42
C TYR A 72 1.67 -0.62 -38.73
N ILE A 73 1.69 -1.80 -39.37
CA ILE A 73 1.25 -3.05 -38.74
C ILE A 73 2.09 -3.34 -37.49
N ALA A 74 3.42 -3.22 -37.58
CA ALA A 74 4.30 -3.40 -36.43
C ALA A 74 3.96 -2.44 -35.28
N ARG A 75 3.69 -1.16 -35.58
CA ARG A 75 3.25 -0.17 -34.58
C ARG A 75 1.91 -0.54 -33.93
N VAL A 76 0.93 -1.01 -34.71
CA VAL A 76 -0.35 -1.49 -34.17
C VAL A 76 -0.13 -2.66 -33.22
N VAL A 77 0.71 -3.64 -33.60
CA VAL A 77 1.01 -4.81 -32.76
C VAL A 77 1.67 -4.38 -31.45
N ILE A 78 2.67 -3.49 -31.51
CA ILE A 78 3.34 -2.97 -30.31
C ILE A 78 2.34 -2.24 -29.41
N ALA A 79 1.55 -1.30 -29.96
CA ALA A 79 0.53 -0.57 -29.19
C ALA A 79 -0.51 -1.51 -28.55
N SER A 80 -0.98 -2.53 -29.28
CA SER A 80 -1.89 -3.55 -28.74
C SER A 80 -1.24 -4.36 -27.62
N SER A 81 0.03 -4.74 -27.77
CA SER A 81 0.76 -5.47 -26.72
C SER A 81 0.96 -4.63 -25.47
N LEU A 82 1.27 -3.33 -25.61
CA LEU A 82 1.38 -2.39 -24.51
C LEU A 82 0.03 -2.16 -23.82
N LEU A 83 -1.06 -2.05 -24.58
CA LEU A 83 -2.40 -1.92 -23.99
C LEU A 83 -2.72 -3.10 -23.07
N VAL A 84 -2.59 -4.32 -23.60
CA VAL A 84 -2.89 -5.55 -22.83
C VAL A 84 -1.92 -5.72 -21.67
N GLY A 85 -0.62 -5.53 -21.90
CA GLY A 85 0.41 -5.62 -20.86
C GLY A 85 0.21 -4.62 -19.74
N GLY A 86 -0.09 -3.36 -20.07
CA GLY A 86 -0.35 -2.32 -19.09
C GLY A 86 -1.64 -2.55 -18.29
N ILE A 87 -2.72 -3.02 -18.93
CA ILE A 87 -3.96 -3.42 -18.22
C ILE A 87 -3.68 -4.56 -17.23
N LEU A 88 -3.00 -5.62 -17.67
CA LEU A 88 -2.66 -6.75 -16.81
C LEU A 88 -1.72 -6.34 -15.67
N TRP A 89 -0.78 -5.43 -15.92
CA TRP A 89 0.13 -4.94 -14.90
C TRP A 89 -0.59 -4.07 -13.86
N LEU A 90 -1.45 -3.14 -14.29
CA LEU A 90 -2.27 -2.31 -13.40
C LEU A 90 -3.22 -3.18 -12.55
N ALA A 91 -3.90 -4.15 -13.18
CA ALA A 91 -4.84 -5.02 -12.49
C ALA A 91 -4.19 -5.94 -11.44
N ARG A 92 -2.88 -6.22 -11.55
CA ARG A 92 -2.12 -7.03 -10.58
C ARG A 92 -1.56 -6.23 -9.42
N THR A 93 -1.64 -4.89 -9.47
CA THR A 93 -1.08 -4.05 -8.40
C THR A 93 -2.05 -3.98 -7.23
N THR A 94 -1.64 -4.44 -6.05
CA THR A 94 -2.49 -4.50 -4.84
C THR A 94 -2.42 -3.24 -3.98
N SER A 95 -1.35 -2.46 -4.12
CA SER A 95 -1.15 -1.19 -3.39
C SER A 95 -1.67 -0.01 -4.19
N ILE A 96 -2.46 0.86 -3.55
CA ILE A 96 -3.03 2.07 -4.15
C ILE A 96 -1.94 3.05 -4.61
N GLU A 97 -0.89 3.22 -3.79
CA GLU A 97 0.23 4.12 -4.10
C GLU A 97 1.02 3.62 -5.32
N GLU A 98 1.31 2.32 -5.34
CA GLU A 98 1.99 1.67 -6.47
C GLU A 98 1.14 1.74 -7.74
N LEU A 99 -0.18 1.64 -7.64
CA LEU A 99 -1.08 1.67 -8.78
C LEU A 99 -1.03 3.03 -9.50
N MET A 100 -1.00 4.13 -8.74
CA MET A 100 -0.82 5.47 -9.31
C MET A 100 0.56 5.65 -9.94
N LEU A 101 1.62 5.21 -9.25
CA LEU A 101 2.99 5.29 -9.77
C LEU A 101 3.16 4.47 -11.06
N ASN A 102 2.59 3.27 -11.11
CA ASN A 102 2.63 2.39 -12.28
C ASN A 102 1.87 3.01 -13.47
N ALA A 103 0.74 3.66 -13.22
CA ALA A 103 -0.01 4.36 -14.26
C ALA A 103 0.79 5.52 -14.89
N VAL A 104 1.50 6.31 -14.06
CA VAL A 104 2.37 7.39 -14.53
C VAL A 104 3.58 6.84 -15.30
N ALA A 105 4.21 5.77 -14.78
CA ALA A 105 5.33 5.12 -15.44
C ALA A 105 4.95 4.57 -16.83
N LEU A 106 3.77 3.97 -16.96
CA LEU A 106 3.24 3.50 -18.23
C LEU A 106 3.08 4.64 -19.25
N ASN A 107 2.63 5.82 -18.82
CA ASN A 107 2.56 6.98 -19.71
C ASN A 107 3.95 7.40 -20.19
N ALA A 108 4.95 7.41 -19.30
CA ALA A 108 6.32 7.73 -19.67
C ALA A 108 6.90 6.74 -20.71
N VAL A 109 6.53 5.45 -20.64
CA VAL A 109 6.96 4.44 -21.63
C VAL A 109 6.43 4.75 -23.04
N LEU A 110 5.24 5.33 -23.18
CA LEU A 110 4.73 5.76 -24.48
C LEU A 110 5.54 6.94 -25.03
N ASP A 111 5.96 7.88 -24.19
CA ASP A 111 6.74 9.06 -24.62
C ASP A 111 8.20 8.72 -25.00
N VAL A 112 8.71 7.56 -24.59
CA VAL A 112 10.09 7.12 -24.91
C VAL A 112 10.29 6.98 -26.42
N ASP A 113 9.28 6.55 -27.19
CA ASP A 113 9.44 6.37 -28.63
C ASP A 113 9.64 7.72 -29.36
N GLU A 114 8.97 8.77 -28.90
CA GLU A 114 9.12 10.14 -29.38
C GLU A 114 10.50 10.69 -29.04
N PHE A 115 10.98 10.47 -27.81
CA PHE A 115 12.34 10.86 -27.43
C PHE A 115 13.41 10.12 -28.23
N LEU A 116 13.23 8.81 -28.44
CA LEU A 116 14.10 8.00 -29.27
C LEU A 116 14.10 8.49 -30.72
N PHE A 117 12.94 8.83 -31.28
CA PHE A 117 12.84 9.39 -32.62
C PHE A 117 13.54 10.76 -32.71
N ALA A 118 13.30 11.65 -31.74
CA ALA A 118 13.92 12.97 -31.69
C ALA A 118 15.45 12.88 -31.57
N GLY A 119 15.97 11.95 -30.75
CA GLY A 119 17.40 11.76 -30.54
C GLY A 119 18.12 11.02 -31.68
N MET A 120 17.47 10.06 -32.32
CA MET A 120 18.10 9.23 -33.36
C MET A 120 17.93 9.76 -34.79
N THR A 121 16.96 10.63 -35.04
CA THR A 121 16.73 11.15 -36.40
C THR A 121 17.76 12.23 -36.75
N PRO A 122 18.56 12.09 -37.82
CA PRO A 122 19.52 13.11 -38.23
C PRO A 122 18.85 14.48 -38.47
N ILE A 123 19.52 15.56 -38.06
CA ILE A 123 19.04 16.96 -38.18
C ILE A 123 18.60 17.29 -39.62
N ARG A 124 19.27 16.74 -40.64
CA ARG A 124 18.89 16.92 -42.05
C ARG A 124 17.50 16.36 -42.37
N ILE A 125 17.16 15.21 -41.79
CA ILE A 125 15.85 14.58 -41.96
C ILE A 125 14.80 15.38 -41.19
N GLN A 126 15.12 15.86 -39.99
CA GLN A 126 14.21 16.72 -39.23
C GLN A 126 13.86 18.00 -40.01
N HIS A 127 14.84 18.70 -40.58
CA HIS A 127 14.58 19.85 -41.46
C HIS A 127 13.82 19.46 -42.72
N ALA A 128 14.10 18.30 -43.32
CA ALA A 128 13.36 17.82 -44.47
C ALA A 128 11.88 17.56 -44.13
N ILE A 129 11.58 17.02 -42.94
CA ILE A 129 10.22 16.78 -42.44
C ILE A 129 9.51 18.10 -42.15
N GLN A 130 10.18 19.05 -41.47
CA GLN A 130 9.62 20.37 -41.14
C GLN A 130 9.27 21.19 -42.40
N ASN A 131 10.01 21.00 -43.49
CA ASN A 131 9.77 21.69 -44.75
C ASN A 131 8.73 21.01 -45.67
N GLN A 132 8.16 19.87 -45.27
CA GLN A 132 7.09 19.22 -46.06
C GLN A 132 5.79 20.00 -45.95
N LYS A 133 5.11 20.18 -47.08
CA LYS A 133 3.78 20.79 -47.09
C LYS A 133 2.80 19.84 -46.38
N PRO A 134 1.97 20.34 -45.45
CA PRO A 134 1.02 19.50 -44.72
C PRO A 134 0.03 18.86 -45.68
N MET A 135 -0.15 17.54 -45.58
CA MET A 135 -1.08 16.79 -46.41
C MET A 135 -2.52 17.12 -45.99
N ARG A 136 -3.28 17.75 -46.89
CA ARG A 136 -4.68 18.11 -46.63
C ARG A 136 -5.58 16.88 -46.76
N VAL A 137 -5.86 16.22 -45.65
CA VAL A 137 -6.88 15.16 -45.59
C VAL A 137 -8.26 15.81 -45.49
N LYS A 138 -9.11 15.64 -46.51
CA LYS A 138 -10.53 16.02 -46.42
C LYS A 138 -11.22 15.12 -45.39
N TYR A 139 -11.53 15.69 -44.23
CA TYR A 139 -12.26 15.04 -43.15
C TYR A 139 -13.76 15.34 -43.27
N GLY A 140 -14.57 14.31 -43.47
CA GLY A 140 -16.04 14.44 -43.49
C GLY A 140 -16.62 14.40 -42.08
N ARG A 141 -17.63 15.24 -41.79
CA ARG A 141 -18.30 15.30 -40.48
C ARG A 141 -18.86 13.94 -40.03
N ARG A 142 -19.53 13.21 -40.94
CA ARG A 142 -20.09 11.87 -40.65
C ARG A 142 -19.01 10.84 -40.30
N ARG A 143 -17.86 10.90 -40.98
CA ARG A 143 -16.74 9.99 -40.72
C ARG A 143 -16.16 10.23 -39.34
N SER A 144 -15.92 11.49 -38.97
CA SER A 144 -15.40 11.84 -37.64
C SER A 144 -16.33 11.39 -36.52
N GLN A 145 -17.65 11.50 -36.72
CA GLN A 145 -18.63 11.01 -35.73
C GLN A 145 -18.62 9.48 -35.62
N CYS A 146 -18.55 8.76 -36.75
CA CYS A 146 -18.47 7.30 -36.75
C CYS A 146 -17.17 6.81 -36.10
N GLU A 147 -16.03 7.45 -36.41
CA GLU A 147 -14.73 7.17 -35.80
C GLU A 147 -14.78 7.38 -34.28
N SER A 148 -15.27 8.53 -33.82
CA SER A 148 -15.42 8.81 -32.38
C SER A 148 -16.36 7.82 -31.68
N SER A 149 -17.50 7.49 -32.31
CA SER A 149 -18.44 6.52 -31.77
C SER A 149 -17.85 5.11 -31.69
N MET A 150 -17.05 4.71 -32.68
CA MET A 150 -16.36 3.42 -32.69
C MET A 150 -15.31 3.37 -31.58
N HIS A 151 -14.53 4.45 -31.39
CA HIS A 151 -13.56 4.53 -30.29
C HIS A 151 -14.24 4.51 -28.92
N PHE A 152 -15.34 5.23 -28.75
CA PHE A 152 -16.10 5.21 -27.51
C PHE A 152 -16.67 3.80 -27.21
N ALA A 153 -17.26 3.14 -28.21
CA ALA A 153 -17.77 1.78 -28.06
C ALA A 153 -16.65 0.78 -27.74
N ALA A 154 -15.48 0.90 -28.38
CA ALA A 154 -14.34 0.04 -28.13
C ALA A 154 -13.73 0.28 -26.73
N LEU A 155 -13.65 1.53 -26.27
CA LEU A 155 -13.23 1.86 -24.91
C LEU A 155 -14.21 1.30 -23.88
N LEU A 156 -15.52 1.48 -24.07
CA LEU A 156 -16.53 0.93 -23.18
C LEU A 156 -16.46 -0.60 -23.11
N ALA A 157 -16.36 -1.27 -24.26
CA ALA A 157 -16.22 -2.72 -24.33
C ALA A 157 -14.95 -3.19 -23.61
N LEU A 158 -13.82 -2.49 -23.78
CA LEU A 158 -12.57 -2.80 -23.10
C LEU A 158 -12.70 -2.65 -21.58
N VAL A 159 -13.28 -1.54 -21.11
CA VAL A 159 -13.47 -1.26 -19.68
C VAL A 159 -14.38 -2.32 -19.04
N LEU A 160 -15.51 -2.63 -19.68
CA LEU A 160 -16.42 -3.68 -19.21
C LEU A 160 -15.71 -5.04 -19.18
N THR A 161 -14.99 -5.40 -20.25
CA THR A 161 -14.23 -6.65 -20.31
C THR A 161 -13.19 -6.72 -19.20
N CYS A 162 -12.43 -5.64 -18.98
CA CYS A 162 -11.45 -5.58 -17.90
C CYS A 162 -12.12 -5.76 -16.55
N TYR A 163 -13.21 -5.05 -16.28
CA TYR A 163 -13.97 -5.15 -15.02
C TYR A 163 -14.43 -6.59 -14.73
N PHE A 164 -15.06 -7.24 -15.71
CA PHE A 164 -15.61 -8.58 -15.52
C PHE A 164 -14.55 -9.69 -15.50
N VAL A 165 -13.43 -9.52 -16.21
CA VAL A 165 -12.39 -10.57 -16.33
C VAL A 165 -11.32 -10.46 -15.23
N LEU A 166 -11.03 -9.26 -14.74
CA LEU A 166 -9.91 -9.01 -13.83
C LEU A 166 -10.40 -8.66 -12.39
N PRO A 167 -10.95 -7.46 -12.07
CA PRO A 167 -11.40 -7.14 -10.72
C PRO A 167 -12.52 -8.04 -10.19
N GLY A 168 -13.49 -8.43 -11.03
CA GLY A 168 -14.62 -9.26 -10.62
C GLY A 168 -14.18 -10.56 -9.92
N PRO A 169 -13.49 -11.48 -10.63
CA PRO A 169 -13.04 -12.73 -10.03
C PRO A 169 -12.01 -12.50 -8.92
N LEU A 170 -11.16 -11.47 -9.00
CA LEU A 170 -10.21 -11.17 -7.93
C LEU A 170 -10.92 -10.78 -6.63
N SER A 171 -11.97 -9.97 -6.71
CA SER A 171 -12.78 -9.57 -5.55
C SER A 171 -13.48 -10.77 -4.92
N GLU A 172 -14.06 -11.64 -5.74
CA GLU A 172 -14.68 -12.89 -5.27
C GLU A 172 -13.66 -13.81 -4.60
N ILE A 173 -12.45 -13.97 -5.19
CA ILE A 173 -11.37 -14.77 -4.59
C ILE A 173 -10.90 -14.15 -3.28
N MET A 174 -10.69 -12.83 -3.23
CA MET A 174 -10.27 -12.16 -1.99
C MET A 174 -11.34 -12.24 -0.91
N LEU A 175 -12.62 -12.16 -1.28
CA LEU A 175 -13.72 -12.36 -0.34
C LEU A 175 -13.76 -13.82 0.13
N ALA A 176 -13.66 -14.79 -0.77
CA ALA A 176 -13.61 -16.20 -0.43
C ALA A 176 -12.44 -16.49 0.50
N VAL A 177 -11.24 -15.97 0.20
CA VAL A 177 -10.06 -16.08 1.06
C VAL A 177 -10.29 -15.39 2.41
N LYS A 178 -10.94 -14.22 2.43
CA LYS A 178 -11.33 -13.55 3.68
C LYS A 178 -12.33 -14.40 4.47
N THR A 179 -13.29 -15.04 3.82
CA THR A 179 -14.28 -15.91 4.46
C THR A 179 -13.66 -17.23 4.92
N GLU A 180 -12.67 -17.77 4.22
CA GLU A 180 -11.95 -18.97 4.66
C GLU A 180 -10.94 -18.66 5.78
N MET A 181 -10.29 -17.49 5.75
CA MET A 181 -9.33 -17.09 6.78
C MET A 181 -9.99 -16.50 8.02
N CYS A 182 -11.06 -15.73 7.85
CA CYS A 182 -11.72 -14.98 8.91
C CYS A 182 -13.17 -15.43 9.16
N GLY A 183 -13.75 -16.26 8.31
CA GLY A 183 -15.06 -16.87 8.55
C GLY A 183 -14.94 -18.27 9.16
N GLY A 184 -16.09 -18.92 9.36
CA GLY A 184 -16.18 -20.26 9.92
C GLY A 184 -15.86 -20.33 11.42
N ILE A 185 -15.49 -21.53 11.87
CA ILE A 185 -15.06 -21.79 13.24
C ILE A 185 -13.69 -21.11 13.39
N GLN A 186 -13.66 -19.84 13.83
CA GLN A 186 -12.42 -19.13 14.17
C GLN A 186 -11.69 -19.77 15.37
N THR A 187 -12.28 -20.80 15.97
CA THR A 187 -11.67 -21.61 17.00
C THR A 187 -10.88 -22.77 16.34
N PHE A 188 -9.77 -22.48 15.62
CA PHE A 188 -8.71 -23.45 15.28
C PHE A 188 -7.26 -22.93 15.43
N VAL A 189 -6.35 -23.71 16.00
CA VAL A 189 -4.92 -23.38 16.09
C VAL A 189 -4.16 -23.89 14.91
N VAL A 190 -3.29 -23.04 14.37
CA VAL A 190 -2.32 -23.42 13.35
C VAL A 190 -0.94 -23.50 13.98
N ALA A 191 -0.33 -24.69 13.97
CA ALA A 191 1.06 -24.91 14.36
C ALA A 191 1.87 -25.30 13.12
N TYR A 192 2.99 -24.61 12.88
CA TYR A 192 3.92 -24.97 11.82
C TYR A 192 5.12 -25.70 12.41
N ASN A 193 5.35 -26.93 11.96
CA ASN A 193 6.52 -27.71 12.34
C ASN A 193 7.64 -27.47 11.31
N SER A 194 8.71 -26.80 11.74
CA SER A 194 9.86 -26.45 10.90
C SER A 194 10.61 -27.67 10.35
N ASP A 195 10.62 -28.78 11.10
CA ASP A 195 11.39 -29.97 10.73
C ASP A 195 10.66 -30.78 9.66
N THR A 196 9.33 -30.86 9.76
CA THR A 196 8.50 -31.60 8.79
C THR A 196 7.98 -30.73 7.66
N GLN A 197 8.09 -29.40 7.75
CA GLN A 197 7.49 -28.45 6.81
C GLN A 197 5.97 -28.63 6.67
N ILE A 198 5.29 -29.03 7.76
CA ILE A 198 3.85 -29.29 7.78
C ILE A 198 3.16 -28.29 8.69
N THR A 199 2.03 -27.76 8.22
CA THR A 199 1.12 -26.91 8.97
C THR A 199 -0.05 -27.75 9.49
N ILE A 200 -0.22 -27.82 10.81
CA ILE A 200 -1.30 -28.57 11.47
C ILE A 200 -2.34 -27.58 11.99
N GLY A 201 -3.58 -27.72 11.54
CA GLY A 201 -4.75 -27.01 12.06
C GLY A 201 -5.54 -27.90 13.04
N LEU A 202 -5.77 -27.45 14.28
CA LEU A 202 -6.61 -28.15 15.26
C LEU A 202 -7.79 -27.27 15.69
N ALA A 203 -9.02 -27.71 15.44
CA ALA A 203 -10.21 -27.03 15.93
C ALA A 203 -10.22 -27.02 17.48
N THR A 204 -10.38 -25.84 18.07
CA THR A 204 -10.63 -25.64 19.50
C THR A 204 -12.13 -25.59 19.74
N ASN A 205 -12.60 -26.17 20.84
CA ASN A 205 -14.03 -26.16 21.18
C ASN A 205 -14.48 -24.73 21.52
N PRO A 206 -15.65 -24.27 21.03
CA PRO A 206 -16.18 -22.92 21.30
C PRO A 206 -16.71 -22.76 22.73
N SER A 207 -16.68 -23.82 23.55
CA SER A 207 -17.12 -23.79 24.93
C SER A 207 -15.92 -23.96 25.84
N ARG A 208 -15.49 -22.86 26.47
CA ARG A 208 -14.73 -22.96 27.71
C ARG A 208 -15.03 -21.77 28.61
N ASP A 209 -15.38 -22.12 29.85
CA ASP A 209 -15.59 -21.22 30.96
C ASP A 209 -14.48 -20.17 31.04
N SER A 210 -14.92 -18.92 31.23
CA SER A 210 -14.34 -17.62 31.57
C SER A 210 -12.90 -17.49 32.12
N GLY A 211 -11.97 -18.39 31.85
CA GLY A 211 -10.61 -18.35 32.40
C GLY A 211 -9.53 -19.11 31.64
N GLU A 212 -9.89 -20.01 30.72
CA GLU A 212 -8.89 -20.69 29.89
C GLU A 212 -8.93 -20.16 28.46
N LEU A 213 -7.90 -19.36 28.10
CA LEU A 213 -7.64 -18.92 26.73
C LEU A 213 -7.77 -20.11 25.78
N SER A 214 -8.50 -19.92 24.68
CA SER A 214 -8.50 -20.91 23.60
C SER A 214 -7.06 -21.14 23.14
N VAL A 215 -6.78 -22.32 22.59
CA VAL A 215 -5.42 -22.64 22.14
C VAL A 215 -4.93 -21.61 21.08
N ILE A 216 -5.84 -20.90 20.42
CA ILE A 216 -5.53 -19.82 19.45
C ILE A 216 -5.22 -18.54 20.16
N GLU A 217 -6.02 -18.14 21.14
CA GLU A 217 -5.70 -16.99 21.95
C GLU A 217 -4.36 -17.23 22.64
N SER A 218 -4.06 -18.45 23.06
CA SER A 218 -2.73 -18.82 23.55
C SER A 218 -1.64 -18.70 22.47
N ALA A 219 -1.88 -19.18 21.25
CA ALA A 219 -0.92 -19.07 20.14
C ALA A 219 -0.70 -17.60 19.70
N VAL A 220 -1.77 -16.82 19.58
CA VAL A 220 -1.75 -15.37 19.31
C VAL A 220 -1.06 -14.65 20.45
N GLN A 221 -1.35 -14.97 21.71
CA GLN A 221 -0.65 -14.41 22.87
C GLN A 221 0.84 -14.70 22.82
N THR A 222 1.24 -15.89 22.34
CA THR A 222 2.65 -16.25 22.19
C THR A 222 3.34 -15.46 21.06
N HIS A 223 2.63 -15.07 20.00
CA HIS A 223 3.21 -14.45 18.80
C HIS A 223 2.93 -12.95 18.62
N LYS A 224 1.95 -12.38 19.32
CA LYS A 224 1.47 -10.99 19.11
C LYS A 224 2.54 -9.93 19.37
N ASP A 225 3.55 -10.27 20.17
CA ASP A 225 4.63 -9.37 20.59
C ASP A 225 5.94 -9.61 19.80
N LEU A 226 5.95 -10.57 18.87
CA LEU A 226 7.04 -10.75 17.91
C LEU A 226 6.97 -9.67 16.83
N GLY A 227 8.12 -9.14 16.41
CA GLY A 227 8.14 -8.07 15.40
C GLY A 227 7.58 -8.50 14.04
N ASN A 228 7.70 -9.78 13.67
CA ASN A 228 7.22 -10.32 12.40
C ASN A 228 5.70 -10.48 12.30
N SER A 229 4.95 -10.30 13.39
CA SER A 229 3.50 -10.50 13.45
C SER A 229 2.68 -9.30 12.94
N ARG A 230 3.19 -8.58 11.93
CA ARG A 230 2.57 -7.35 11.39
C ARG A 230 1.19 -7.63 10.81
N LEU A 231 1.06 -8.67 9.98
CA LEU A 231 -0.22 -9.05 9.39
C LEU A 231 -1.23 -9.48 10.46
N LEU A 232 -0.76 -10.22 11.48
CA LEU A 232 -1.61 -10.65 12.59
C LEU A 232 -2.18 -9.45 13.36
N ARG A 233 -1.38 -8.42 13.63
CA ARG A 233 -1.85 -7.18 14.26
C ARG A 233 -2.82 -6.39 13.40
N LEU A 234 -2.68 -6.46 12.07
CA LEU A 234 -3.56 -5.78 11.12
C LEU A 234 -4.95 -6.42 11.06
N VAL A 235 -4.99 -7.75 11.09
CA VAL A 235 -6.24 -8.52 11.00
C VAL A 235 -6.90 -8.69 12.37
N CYS A 236 -6.11 -8.90 13.42
CA CYS A 236 -6.57 -9.23 14.78
C CYS A 236 -6.11 -8.17 15.80
N GLY A 237 -6.38 -6.90 15.50
CA GLY A 237 -5.92 -5.77 16.31
C GLY A 237 -6.34 -5.85 17.77
N GLU A 238 -7.59 -6.23 18.05
CA GLU A 238 -8.12 -6.37 19.41
C GLU A 238 -7.41 -7.48 20.20
N THR A 239 -7.35 -8.71 19.66
CA THR A 239 -6.67 -9.85 20.30
C THR A 239 -5.18 -9.60 20.50
N CYS A 240 -4.55 -8.85 19.59
CA CYS A 240 -3.16 -8.45 19.72
C CYS A 240 -2.95 -7.31 20.72
N GLY A 241 -4.00 -6.69 21.24
CA GLY A 241 -3.94 -5.59 22.21
C GLY A 241 -3.74 -4.20 21.58
N CYS A 242 -3.95 -4.02 20.28
CA CYS A 242 -3.86 -2.69 19.64
C CYS A 242 -4.90 -1.71 20.21
N VAL A 243 -6.07 -2.21 20.62
CA VAL A 243 -7.15 -1.42 21.23
C VAL A 243 -7.00 -1.25 22.74
N ASP A 244 -6.09 -2.00 23.37
CA ASP A 244 -5.85 -1.91 24.80
C ASP A 244 -4.60 -1.05 25.06
N PRO A 245 -4.72 0.14 25.64
CA PRO A 245 -3.58 1.02 25.92
C PRO A 245 -2.60 0.48 26.97
N PHE A 246 -2.98 -0.56 27.72
CA PHE A 246 -2.18 -1.18 28.78
C PHE A 246 -1.45 -2.44 28.30
N SER A 247 -1.80 -2.94 27.12
CA SER A 247 -1.08 -4.05 26.52
C SER A 247 0.40 -3.68 26.32
N ILE A 248 1.24 -4.71 26.20
CA ILE A 248 2.68 -4.57 25.94
C ILE A 248 2.88 -3.63 24.74
N ALA A 249 3.57 -2.50 24.97
CA ALA A 249 3.63 -1.39 24.03
C ALA A 249 4.46 -1.67 22.75
N TRP A 250 5.24 -2.76 22.73
CA TRP A 250 6.03 -3.15 21.56
C TRP A 250 5.14 -3.47 20.36
N PHE A 251 5.50 -2.90 19.22
CA PHE A 251 4.84 -3.10 17.92
C PHE A 251 3.35 -2.73 17.89
N LYS A 252 2.83 -1.99 18.88
CA LYS A 252 1.43 -1.52 18.90
C LYS A 252 1.29 -0.13 18.27
N VAL A 253 1.82 0.00 17.07
CA VAL A 253 1.82 1.24 16.28
C VAL A 253 1.45 0.93 14.83
N GLU A 254 1.03 1.95 14.09
CA GLU A 254 0.55 1.78 12.72
C GLU A 254 1.59 1.15 11.79
N GLY A 255 2.84 1.62 11.88
CA GLY A 255 3.97 1.07 11.13
C GLY A 255 4.26 -0.41 11.39
N SER A 256 3.78 -0.95 12.52
CA SER A 256 4.00 -2.34 12.93
C SER A 256 2.75 -3.22 12.81
N GLY A 257 1.67 -2.71 12.23
CA GLY A 257 0.50 -3.49 11.84
C GLY A 257 -0.80 -3.15 12.56
N CYS A 258 -0.84 -2.32 13.59
CA CYS A 258 -2.13 -1.92 14.16
C CYS A 258 -2.86 -0.97 13.21
N SER A 259 -4.14 -1.20 12.91
CA SER A 259 -4.92 -0.27 12.08
C SER A 259 -5.17 1.05 12.82
N SER A 260 -5.31 2.15 12.07
CA SER A 260 -5.66 3.47 12.63
C SER A 260 -6.93 3.42 13.47
N ALA A 261 -7.96 2.72 12.99
CA ALA A 261 -9.21 2.50 13.71
C ALA A 261 -9.00 1.82 15.08
N CYS A 262 -8.15 0.79 15.17
CA CYS A 262 -7.85 0.14 16.45
C CYS A 262 -7.12 1.08 17.42
N LEU A 263 -6.19 1.89 16.91
CA LEU A 263 -5.44 2.84 17.73
C LEU A 263 -6.34 3.97 18.25
N GLU A 264 -7.28 4.46 17.43
CA GLU A 264 -8.29 5.44 17.84
C GLU A 264 -9.21 4.88 18.92
N LEU A 265 -9.64 3.61 18.82
CA LEU A 265 -10.41 2.95 19.87
C LEU A 265 -9.63 2.86 21.18
N GLY A 266 -8.35 2.46 21.13
CA GLY A 266 -7.52 2.42 22.34
C GLY A 266 -7.26 3.79 22.95
N GLN A 267 -7.14 4.82 22.11
CA GLN A 267 -7.04 6.20 22.54
C GLN A 267 -8.35 6.72 23.18
N ALA A 268 -9.51 6.26 22.71
CA ALA A 268 -10.78 6.56 23.34
C ALA A 268 -10.90 5.87 24.71
N SER A 269 -10.43 4.62 24.83
CA SER A 269 -10.40 3.88 26.10
C SER A 269 -9.52 4.54 27.17
N LEU A 270 -8.45 5.25 26.76
CA LEU A 270 -7.60 6.03 27.68
C LEU A 270 -8.34 7.18 28.39
N GLN A 271 -9.40 7.72 27.79
CA GLN A 271 -10.06 8.91 28.33
C GLN A 271 -10.73 8.67 29.69
N ASN A 272 -11.17 7.44 29.95
CA ASN A 272 -11.87 7.07 31.18
C ASN A 272 -10.92 6.58 32.29
N ARG A 273 -9.60 6.59 32.06
CA ARG A 273 -8.61 6.06 33.01
C ARG A 273 -8.23 7.10 34.07
N SER A 274 -7.86 6.65 35.27
CA SER A 274 -7.21 7.49 36.29
C SER A 274 -5.82 7.97 35.84
N CYS A 275 -5.39 9.11 36.38
CA CYS A 275 -4.06 9.68 36.16
C CYS A 275 -3.04 9.09 37.14
N GLU A 276 -2.99 7.77 37.26
CA GLU A 276 -2.08 7.09 38.19
C GLU A 276 -1.12 6.21 37.39
N ASP A 277 0.16 6.26 37.77
CA ASP A 277 1.18 5.38 37.21
C ASP A 277 0.86 3.91 37.51
N SER A 278 1.05 3.05 36.53
CA SER A 278 0.83 1.61 36.71
C SER A 278 1.84 1.03 37.71
N PRO A 279 1.41 0.14 38.63
CA PRO A 279 2.32 -0.47 39.59
C PRO A 279 3.33 -1.40 38.91
N VAL A 280 4.41 -1.73 39.63
CA VAL A 280 5.41 -2.70 39.17
C VAL A 280 4.85 -4.13 39.30
N ASP A 281 4.10 -4.55 38.29
CA ASP A 281 3.52 -5.88 38.16
C ASP A 281 4.26 -6.74 37.13
N ASP A 282 3.72 -7.93 36.86
CA ASP A 282 4.31 -8.87 35.90
C ASP A 282 4.19 -8.39 34.45
N SER A 283 3.17 -7.59 34.12
CA SER A 283 3.00 -7.00 32.79
C SER A 283 4.10 -5.97 32.50
N TRP A 284 4.43 -5.15 33.49
CA TRP A 284 5.54 -4.20 33.43
C TRP A 284 6.88 -4.90 33.24
N ARG A 285 7.14 -5.97 33.99
CA ARG A 285 8.39 -6.76 33.86
C ARG A 285 8.48 -7.42 32.49
N ALA A 286 7.39 -8.03 32.03
CA ALA A 286 7.30 -8.70 30.73
C ALA A 286 7.58 -7.73 29.56
N PHE A 287 7.10 -6.48 29.64
CA PHE A 287 7.42 -5.45 28.66
C PHE A 287 8.94 -5.26 28.50
N TRP A 288 9.68 -5.17 29.62
CA TRP A 288 11.13 -4.99 29.59
C TRP A 288 11.90 -6.28 29.29
N ASP A 289 11.35 -7.45 29.61
CA ASP A 289 11.92 -8.75 29.21
C ASP A 289 11.92 -8.94 27.69
N LEU A 290 10.94 -8.35 26.99
CA LEU A 290 10.85 -8.38 25.51
C LEU A 290 11.77 -7.38 24.80
N TYR A 291 12.44 -6.49 25.52
CA TYR A 291 13.29 -5.45 24.93
C TYR A 291 14.34 -6.01 23.96
N PRO A 292 15.14 -7.05 24.32
CA PRO A 292 16.20 -7.52 23.43
C PRO A 292 15.63 -8.08 22.12
N ALA A 293 14.60 -8.91 22.20
CA ALA A 293 13.92 -9.46 21.02
C ALA A 293 13.30 -8.36 20.13
N ALA A 294 12.70 -7.33 20.74
CA ALA A 294 12.13 -6.20 20.01
C ALA A 294 13.21 -5.40 19.27
N MET A 295 14.34 -5.12 19.92
CA MET A 295 15.46 -4.40 19.32
C MET A 295 16.16 -5.23 18.25
N SER A 296 16.40 -6.52 18.50
CA SER A 296 17.01 -7.41 17.51
C SER A 296 16.18 -7.49 16.23
N THR A 297 14.85 -7.54 16.38
CA THR A 297 13.94 -7.50 15.23
C THR A 297 13.97 -6.15 14.51
N PHE A 298 14.05 -5.04 15.25
CA PHE A 298 14.07 -3.69 14.68
C PHE A 298 15.36 -3.38 13.90
N PHE A 299 16.52 -3.78 14.43
CA PHE A 299 17.82 -3.55 13.79
C PHE A 299 18.23 -4.67 12.82
N GLY A 300 17.52 -5.80 12.81
CA GLY A 300 17.83 -6.95 11.98
C GLY A 300 19.11 -7.70 12.38
N ASN A 301 19.63 -7.46 13.58
CA ASN A 301 20.82 -8.11 14.13
C ASN A 301 20.60 -8.37 15.63
N ASP A 302 21.23 -9.41 16.17
CA ASP A 302 21.10 -9.69 17.60
C ASP A 302 21.78 -8.59 18.45
N VAL A 303 21.01 -7.93 19.31
CA VAL A 303 21.55 -6.87 20.17
C VAL A 303 22.29 -7.43 21.39
N ASP A 304 22.04 -8.69 21.76
CA ASP A 304 22.65 -9.33 22.92
C ASP A 304 24.17 -9.49 22.75
N ASP A 305 24.64 -9.60 21.51
CA ASP A 305 26.05 -9.75 21.15
C ASP A 305 26.84 -8.42 21.19
N THR A 306 26.15 -7.29 21.37
CA THR A 306 26.80 -5.98 21.36
C THR A 306 27.43 -5.66 22.72
N GLN A 307 28.65 -5.09 22.73
CA GLN A 307 29.32 -4.69 23.98
C GLN A 307 28.50 -3.71 24.83
N VAL A 308 27.64 -2.94 24.16
CA VAL A 308 26.75 -1.94 24.77
C VAL A 308 25.63 -2.59 25.59
N PHE A 309 25.31 -3.86 25.32
CA PHE A 309 24.18 -4.54 25.96
C PHE A 309 24.33 -4.67 27.48
N GLN A 310 25.55 -4.70 28.02
CA GLN A 310 25.77 -4.72 29.46
C GLN A 310 25.24 -3.46 30.16
N ASP A 311 25.43 -2.28 29.56
CA ASP A 311 24.94 -1.01 30.11
C ASP A 311 23.42 -0.86 29.91
N ILE A 312 22.90 -1.39 28.80
CA ILE A 312 21.46 -1.50 28.56
C ILE A 312 20.83 -2.38 29.64
N ASN A 313 21.40 -3.54 29.93
CA ASN A 313 20.85 -4.47 30.90
C ASN A 313 20.78 -3.88 32.32
N ARG A 314 21.75 -3.03 32.70
CA ARG A 314 21.69 -2.26 33.96
C ARG A 314 20.50 -1.31 33.99
N THR A 315 20.29 -0.57 32.90
CA THR A 315 19.16 0.35 32.74
C THR A 315 17.83 -0.41 32.78
N LEU A 316 17.71 -1.53 32.05
CA LEU A 316 16.53 -2.38 32.05
C LEU A 316 16.25 -2.97 33.44
N THR A 317 17.29 -3.37 34.19
CA THR A 317 17.14 -3.86 35.57
C THR A 317 16.58 -2.77 36.49
N ALA A 318 17.07 -1.53 36.35
CA ALA A 318 16.55 -0.39 37.10
C ALA A 318 15.07 -0.10 36.74
N LEU A 319 14.73 -0.11 35.45
CA LEU A 319 13.35 0.09 34.97
C LEU A 319 12.40 -1.00 35.49
N LYS A 320 12.82 -2.26 35.50
CA LYS A 320 12.04 -3.39 36.06
C LYS A 320 11.82 -3.28 37.57
N GLN A 321 12.78 -2.75 38.32
CA GLN A 321 12.72 -2.66 39.78
C GLN A 321 11.97 -1.42 40.29
N ILE A 322 12.20 -0.27 39.65
CA ILE A 322 11.70 1.03 40.11
C ILE A 322 10.31 1.33 39.52
N GLY A 323 10.00 0.86 38.31
CA GLY A 323 8.73 1.14 37.65
C GLY A 323 8.71 2.44 36.87
N CYS A 324 7.51 3.03 36.71
CA CYS A 324 7.29 4.31 36.05
C CYS A 324 8.25 5.44 36.50
N PRO A 325 8.60 5.61 37.80
CA PRO A 325 9.52 6.67 38.22
C PRO A 325 10.90 6.60 37.58
N ALA A 326 11.38 5.42 37.17
CA ALA A 326 12.67 5.30 36.47
C ALA A 326 12.69 5.96 35.08
N LEU A 327 11.53 6.18 34.45
CA LEU A 327 11.45 6.91 33.18
C LEU A 327 11.95 8.36 33.31
N SER A 328 11.85 8.97 34.49
CA SER A 328 12.43 10.31 34.74
C SER A 328 13.96 10.31 34.79
N GLN A 329 14.56 9.19 35.22
CA GLN A 329 16.02 9.02 35.32
C GLN A 329 16.62 8.57 33.98
N PHE A 330 15.85 7.78 33.22
CA PHE A 330 16.23 7.25 31.92
C PHE A 330 15.16 7.64 30.89
N PRO A 331 15.09 8.92 30.46
CA PRO A 331 13.99 9.43 29.64
C PRO A 331 13.96 8.88 28.23
N SER A 332 15.10 8.40 27.71
CA SER A 332 15.21 7.89 26.36
C SER A 332 15.84 6.50 26.31
N ASP A 333 15.48 5.77 25.27
CA ASP A 333 16.09 4.50 24.91
C ASP A 333 17.52 4.69 24.41
N PHE A 334 18.43 3.83 24.87
CA PHE A 334 19.85 3.95 24.55
C PHE A 334 20.15 3.68 23.07
N LEU A 335 19.51 2.66 22.48
CA LEU A 335 19.80 2.23 21.11
C LEU A 335 19.11 3.11 20.07
N THR A 336 17.85 3.46 20.32
CA THR A 336 17.01 4.15 19.35
C THR A 336 16.96 5.66 19.53
N GLY A 337 17.40 6.17 20.68
CA GLY A 337 17.29 7.58 21.07
C GLY A 337 15.85 8.05 21.30
N ALA A 338 14.86 7.15 21.25
CA ALA A 338 13.46 7.51 21.40
C ALA A 338 13.13 7.83 22.86
N VAL A 339 12.35 8.89 23.09
CA VAL A 339 11.83 9.22 24.42
C VAL A 339 10.71 8.24 24.75
N TRP A 340 10.82 7.54 25.88
CA TRP A 340 9.87 6.47 26.25
C TRP A 340 8.42 6.98 26.33
N CYS A 341 8.25 8.19 26.84
CA CYS A 341 6.96 8.85 26.98
C CYS A 341 6.35 9.29 25.64
N ASP A 342 7.15 9.45 24.58
CA ASP A 342 6.69 9.83 23.23
C ASP A 342 6.59 8.63 22.28
N GLY A 343 7.15 7.49 22.69
CA GLY A 343 7.22 6.29 21.86
C GLY A 343 8.15 6.43 20.66
N LYS A 344 8.04 5.50 19.72
CA LYS A 344 8.78 5.52 18.44
C LYS A 344 7.89 5.01 17.31
N PRO A 345 7.60 5.85 16.29
CA PRO A 345 6.85 5.41 15.11
C PRO A 345 7.47 4.15 14.50
N GLY A 346 6.66 3.11 14.31
CA GLY A 346 7.10 1.83 13.75
C GLY A 346 7.75 0.84 14.73
N LEU A 347 7.86 1.16 16.02
CA LEU A 347 8.43 0.25 17.02
C LEU A 347 7.68 0.21 18.35
N LEU A 348 7.38 1.37 18.94
CA LEU A 348 6.95 1.45 20.33
C LEU A 348 5.81 2.45 20.50
N ARG A 349 4.72 2.01 21.14
CA ARG A 349 3.65 2.91 21.58
C ARG A 349 4.10 3.75 22.79
N PRO A 350 3.69 5.01 22.91
CA PRO A 350 4.10 5.88 24.02
C PRO A 350 3.77 5.30 25.40
N LEU A 351 4.75 5.25 26.31
CA LEU A 351 4.54 4.78 27.69
C LEU A 351 3.76 5.77 28.55
N THR A 352 3.46 6.98 28.06
CA THR A 352 2.55 7.95 28.70
C THR A 352 1.17 7.36 29.01
N SER A 353 0.71 6.41 28.20
CA SER A 353 -0.54 5.67 28.42
C SER A 353 -0.52 4.77 29.67
N VAL A 354 0.67 4.32 30.11
CA VAL A 354 0.91 3.41 31.23
C VAL A 354 1.43 4.16 32.47
N CYS A 355 2.24 5.18 32.25
CA CYS A 355 2.94 5.98 33.26
C CYS A 355 2.65 7.49 33.09
N PRO A 356 1.39 7.94 33.21
CA PRO A 356 1.03 9.33 32.92
C PRO A 356 1.69 10.35 33.87
N GLN A 357 1.92 10.01 35.15
CA GLN A 357 2.52 10.94 36.11
C GLN A 357 4.02 11.08 35.88
N ALA A 358 4.74 9.96 35.76
CA ALA A 358 6.16 9.98 35.43
C ALA A 358 6.46 10.63 34.06
N CYS A 359 5.53 10.53 33.11
CA CYS A 359 5.60 11.22 31.82
C CYS A 359 5.06 12.66 31.84
N GLY A 360 4.64 13.17 33.01
CA GLY A 360 4.34 14.58 33.22
C GLY A 360 2.96 15.04 32.76
N CYS A 361 1.97 14.15 32.63
CA CYS A 361 0.60 14.52 32.26
C CYS A 361 -0.11 15.43 33.27
N GLU A 362 0.35 15.48 34.53
CA GLU A 362 -0.20 16.36 35.56
C GLU A 362 0.23 17.83 35.40
N ASN A 363 1.40 18.04 34.78
CA ASN A 363 1.91 19.38 34.59
C ASN A 363 1.20 20.02 33.38
N PRO A 364 0.68 21.26 33.51
CA PRO A 364 0.11 21.99 32.39
C PRO A 364 1.23 22.41 31.44
N SER A 365 1.74 21.45 30.67
CA SER A 365 2.60 21.71 29.53
C SER A 365 1.76 22.39 28.45
N PRO A 366 2.36 23.30 27.64
CA PRO A 366 1.62 24.00 26.58
C PRO A 366 1.05 23.07 25.51
N GLN A 367 1.50 21.81 25.45
CA GLN A 367 0.97 20.75 24.59
C GLN A 367 1.06 19.41 25.34
N PRO A 368 0.00 19.00 26.09
CA PRO A 368 -0.03 17.67 26.68
C PRO A 368 0.05 16.62 25.57
N SER A 369 0.81 15.55 25.82
CA SER A 369 0.86 14.40 24.91
C SER A 369 -0.55 13.92 24.61
N ALA A 370 -0.84 13.63 23.33
CA ALA A 370 -2.14 13.11 22.91
C ALA A 370 -2.54 11.83 23.68
N TYR A 371 -1.57 11.14 24.28
CA TYR A 371 -1.73 9.89 25.01
C TYR A 371 -1.96 10.06 26.52
N CYS A 372 -2.08 11.29 27.03
CA CYS A 372 -2.44 11.54 28.41
C CYS A 372 -3.93 11.24 28.66
N PRO A 373 -4.28 10.51 29.75
CA PRO A 373 -5.66 10.39 30.20
C PRO A 373 -6.31 11.75 30.47
N GLN A 374 -7.60 11.90 30.14
CA GLN A 374 -8.34 13.14 30.39
C GLN A 374 -8.39 13.53 31.87
N SER A 375 -8.40 12.52 32.76
CA SER A 375 -8.39 12.72 34.22
C SER A 375 -7.16 13.50 34.72
N CYS A 376 -6.01 13.40 34.04
CA CYS A 376 -4.81 14.16 34.38
C CYS A 376 -4.99 15.66 34.24
N SER A 377 -5.83 16.10 33.30
CA SER A 377 -6.08 17.52 33.04
C SER A 377 -7.11 18.11 34.01
N ALA A 378 -7.95 17.27 34.63
CA ALA A 378 -9.06 17.70 35.47
C ALA A 378 -8.67 17.98 36.93
N GLY A 379 -7.53 17.45 37.39
CA GLY A 379 -7.12 17.42 38.80
C GLY A 379 -6.73 18.77 39.45
N ASN A 380 -6.68 19.87 38.69
CA ASN A 380 -6.13 21.14 39.20
C ASN A 380 -7.18 22.23 39.50
N ARG A 381 -8.43 21.87 39.88
CA ARG A 381 -9.47 22.88 40.21
C ARG A 381 -10.34 22.63 41.44
N GLN A 382 -9.97 21.78 42.39
CA GLN A 382 -10.55 21.88 43.73
C GLN A 382 -9.45 21.81 44.79
N PRO A 383 -9.12 22.93 45.46
CA PRO A 383 -8.32 22.85 46.68
C PRO A 383 -9.08 21.96 47.69
N PRO A 384 -8.39 21.10 48.44
CA PRO A 384 -9.01 20.33 49.51
C PRO A 384 -9.67 21.30 50.52
N PRO A 385 -10.83 20.94 51.10
CA PRO A 385 -11.50 21.76 52.12
C PRO A 385 -10.68 21.90 53.40
#